data_AF-A0AAD4Q299-F1
#
_entry.id   AF-A0AAD4Q299-F1
#
_cell.length_a   1.000
_cell.length_b   1.000
_cell.length_c   1.000
_cell.angle_alpha   90.00
_cell.angle_beta   90.00
_cell.angle_gamma   90.00
#
_symmetry.space_group_name_H-M   'P 1'
#
loop_
_entity.id
_entity.type
_entity.pdbx_description
1 polymer ?
#
loop_
_entity_poly.entity_id
_entity_poly.type
_entity_poly.pdbx_seq_one_letter_code
_entity_poly.pdbx_strand_id
1 'polypeptide(L)'
;MPEVIDDKSQHCIPFLLNRLKAHQARYASDPDAPPFFLGLNGVQGAGKTVLVSELQKALRSPQYSLSTVIFSLDDIYLTHADQLALAKSHPNNPLLQHRGQPSTHDLRLGKRVFESLRANRPTAIPQYDKSAFAGQGDRVPEAQWEVVNTEGSETIKVVIFEGWCVGFRPLDDDVLRQKWNAAVEQKVQSGSGYDGRLGYVKLEDVQVINDALREYDGLTDQLDTLIHIDAQNTRFVYDWRQEQERTLRAAKGTGMTEEQVNRFVDGYYPSYELFTETLRKGVFASETIATSKSSDWQGRQLRLVVDKNRRVQEVIQI
;
A
#
# COMPACT_ATOMS: atom_id res chain seq x y z
N MET A 1 9.47 22.52 -10.84
CA MET A 1 9.21 21.21 -10.22
C MET A 1 9.55 21.34 -8.75
N PRO A 2 8.72 20.84 -7.82
CA PRO A 2 9.11 20.79 -6.41
C PRO A 2 10.41 19.99 -6.28
N GLU A 3 11.31 20.43 -5.40
CA GLU A 3 12.55 19.71 -5.09
C GLU A 3 12.20 18.33 -4.53
N VAL A 4 12.68 17.26 -5.18
CA VAL A 4 12.52 15.91 -4.67
C VAL A 4 13.58 15.71 -3.58
N ILE A 5 13.15 15.82 -2.33
CA ILE A 5 14.02 15.59 -1.17
C ILE A 5 13.98 14.10 -0.84
N ASP A 6 15.09 13.39 -1.07
CA ASP A 6 15.27 12.03 -0.58
C ASP A 6 16.10 12.00 0.70
N ASP A 7 15.40 12.23 1.81
CA ASP A 7 15.90 12.05 3.18
C ASP A 7 15.43 10.73 3.82
N LYS A 8 14.74 9.87 3.06
CA LYS A 8 14.15 8.61 3.54
C LYS A 8 15.08 7.44 3.28
N SER A 9 15.75 7.41 2.12
CA SER A 9 16.62 6.31 1.72
C SER A 9 17.78 6.10 2.70
N GLN A 10 18.33 7.16 3.30
CA GLN A 10 19.38 7.06 4.31
C GLN A 10 18.97 6.25 5.56
N HIS A 11 17.67 6.17 5.85
CA HIS A 11 17.11 5.37 6.94
C HIS A 11 16.63 4.01 6.46
N CYS A 12 15.98 3.97 5.29
CA CYS A 12 15.38 2.76 4.74
C CYS A 12 16.42 1.74 4.26
N ILE A 13 17.50 2.19 3.61
CA ILE A 13 18.52 1.29 3.04
C ILE A 13 19.24 0.51 4.16
N PRO A 14 19.79 1.12 5.22
CA PRO A 14 20.43 0.37 6.30
C PRO A 14 19.49 -0.62 6.99
N PHE A 15 18.24 -0.22 7.23
CA PHE A 15 17.21 -1.09 7.79
C PHE A 15 16.95 -2.31 6.88
N LEU A 16 16.70 -2.07 5.59
CA LEU A 16 16.44 -3.11 4.61
C LEU A 16 17.62 -4.09 4.50
N LEU A 17 18.85 -3.58 4.43
CA LEU A 17 20.06 -4.41 4.33
C LEU A 17 20.28 -5.27 5.58
N ASN A 18 19.98 -4.74 6.78
CA ASN A 18 20.02 -5.51 8.01
C ASN A 18 19.02 -6.69 7.95
N ARG A 19 17.79 -6.42 7.51
CA ARG A 19 16.75 -7.46 7.36
C ARG A 19 17.10 -8.49 6.28
N LEU A 20 17.66 -8.05 5.16
CA LEU A 20 18.14 -8.94 4.10
C LEU A 20 19.26 -9.85 4.59
N LYS A 21 20.21 -9.34 5.39
CA LYS A 21 21.27 -10.16 5.98
C LYS A 21 20.70 -11.26 6.89
N ALA A 22 19.68 -10.94 7.68
CA ALA A 22 19.00 -11.93 8.51
C ALA A 22 18.27 -13.00 7.67
N HIS A 23 17.64 -12.60 6.57
CA HIS A 23 17.02 -13.51 5.59
C HIS A 23 18.06 -14.43 4.94
N GLN A 24 19.16 -13.87 4.43
CA GLN A 24 20.25 -14.64 3.82
C GLN A 24 20.87 -15.64 4.80
N ALA A 25 21.03 -15.26 6.07
CA ALA A 25 21.52 -16.17 7.11
C ALA A 25 20.53 -17.31 7.37
N ARG A 26 19.22 -17.02 7.40
CA ARG A 26 18.15 -18.02 7.58
C ARG A 26 18.11 -19.07 6.46
N TYR A 27 18.41 -18.65 5.23
CA TYR A 27 18.40 -19.52 4.05
C TYR A 27 19.80 -19.84 3.50
N ALA A 28 20.85 -19.73 4.32
CA ALA A 28 22.24 -19.83 3.84
C ALA A 28 22.60 -21.17 3.18
N SER A 29 21.88 -22.25 3.53
CA SER A 29 22.06 -23.59 2.96
C SER A 29 21.00 -23.98 1.93
N ASP A 30 20.12 -23.05 1.55
CA ASP A 30 19.02 -23.30 0.63
C ASP A 30 19.34 -22.67 -0.74
N PRO A 31 19.70 -23.47 -1.76
CA PRO A 31 19.98 -22.94 -3.10
C PRO A 31 18.71 -22.35 -3.76
N ASP A 32 17.53 -22.77 -3.30
CA ASP A 32 16.22 -22.36 -3.80
C ASP A 32 15.54 -21.37 -2.85
N ALA A 33 16.32 -20.65 -2.03
CA ALA A 33 15.83 -19.67 -1.07
C ALA A 33 14.79 -18.74 -1.70
N PRO A 34 13.64 -18.50 -1.04
CA PRO A 34 12.64 -17.58 -1.55
C PRO A 34 13.18 -16.14 -1.57
N PRO A 35 12.69 -15.28 -2.48
CA PRO A 35 13.00 -13.86 -2.43
C PRO A 35 12.54 -13.25 -1.11
N PHE A 36 13.19 -12.16 -0.71
CA PHE A 36 12.79 -11.35 0.41
C PHE A 36 11.64 -10.42 0.02
N PHE A 37 10.53 -10.45 0.75
CA PHE A 37 9.36 -9.62 0.49
C PHE A 37 9.37 -8.37 1.38
N LEU A 38 9.68 -7.22 0.79
CA LEU A 38 9.56 -5.90 1.41
C LEU A 38 8.18 -5.32 1.11
N GLY A 39 7.38 -5.07 2.15
CA GLY A 39 6.19 -4.24 2.03
C GLY A 39 6.53 -2.75 2.15
N LEU A 40 5.84 -1.90 1.39
CA LEU A 40 5.94 -0.44 1.52
C LEU A 40 4.56 0.20 1.57
N ASN A 41 4.27 0.87 2.69
CA ASN A 41 3.07 1.65 2.91
C ASN A 41 3.38 3.16 2.94
N GLY A 42 2.39 3.95 2.58
CA GLY A 42 2.38 5.39 2.82
C GLY A 42 1.16 6.01 2.18
N VAL A 43 0.67 7.11 2.76
CA VAL A 43 -0.50 7.80 2.21
C VAL A 43 -0.20 8.35 0.79
N GLN A 44 -1.24 8.71 0.05
CA GLN A 44 -1.08 9.22 -1.31
C GLN A 44 -0.23 10.50 -1.32
N GLY A 45 0.73 10.59 -2.24
CA GLY A 45 1.60 11.75 -2.36
C GLY A 45 2.72 11.87 -1.32
N ALA A 46 2.87 10.92 -0.38
CA ALA A 46 3.93 10.94 0.64
C ALA A 46 5.36 10.67 0.12
N GLY A 47 5.53 10.40 -1.18
CA GLY A 47 6.84 10.13 -1.80
C GLY A 47 7.20 8.65 -1.95
N LYS A 48 6.24 7.72 -1.81
CA LYS A 48 6.45 6.26 -1.98
C LYS A 48 7.19 5.90 -3.28
N THR A 49 6.71 6.39 -4.43
CA THR A 49 7.30 6.05 -5.73
C THR A 49 8.76 6.46 -5.84
N VAL A 50 9.13 7.60 -5.26
CA VAL A 50 10.53 8.06 -5.18
C VAL A 50 11.33 7.07 -4.35
N LEU A 51 10.88 6.76 -3.12
CA LEU A 51 11.57 5.83 -2.24
C LEU A 51 11.71 4.43 -2.88
N VAL A 52 10.65 3.90 -3.50
CA VAL A 52 10.69 2.60 -4.21
C VAL A 52 11.77 2.59 -5.29
N SER A 53 11.86 3.67 -6.09
CA SER A 53 12.91 3.82 -7.12
C SER A 53 14.30 3.83 -6.49
N GLU A 54 14.52 4.60 -5.44
CA GLU A 54 15.84 4.69 -4.79
C GLU A 54 16.25 3.39 -4.09
N LEU A 55 15.30 2.68 -3.46
CA LEU A 55 15.55 1.34 -2.90
C LEU A 55 15.91 0.33 -4.01
N GLN A 56 15.18 0.32 -5.12
CA GLN A 56 15.48 -0.58 -6.24
C GLN A 56 16.87 -0.27 -6.83
N LYS A 57 17.21 1.01 -7.05
CA LYS A 57 18.53 1.43 -7.52
C LYS A 57 19.64 0.99 -6.57
N ALA A 58 19.45 1.19 -5.27
CA ALA A 58 20.40 0.76 -4.26
C ALA A 58 20.61 -0.75 -4.33
N LEU A 59 19.54 -1.56 -4.25
CA LEU A 59 19.62 -3.02 -4.29
C LEU A 59 20.26 -3.58 -5.57
N ARG A 60 20.01 -2.97 -6.72
CA ARG A 60 20.59 -3.38 -8.02
C ARG A 60 21.99 -2.83 -8.27
N SER A 61 22.49 -1.93 -7.43
CA SER A 61 23.83 -1.37 -7.59
C SER A 61 24.91 -2.47 -7.51
N PRO A 62 26.09 -2.28 -8.13
CA PRO A 62 27.16 -3.29 -8.12
C PRO A 62 27.62 -3.73 -6.73
N GLN A 63 27.35 -2.92 -5.70
CA GLN A 63 27.67 -3.26 -4.31
C GLN A 63 26.84 -4.43 -3.78
N TYR A 64 25.59 -4.54 -4.21
CA TYR A 64 24.65 -5.56 -3.70
C TYR A 64 24.21 -6.56 -4.77
N SER A 65 24.07 -6.12 -6.03
CA SER A 65 23.73 -6.94 -7.19
C SER A 65 22.51 -7.84 -6.95
N LEU A 66 21.47 -7.30 -6.29
CA LEU A 66 20.25 -8.03 -5.97
C LEU A 66 19.19 -7.78 -7.05
N SER A 67 18.91 -8.81 -7.85
CA SER A 67 17.76 -8.78 -8.77
C SER A 67 16.48 -8.52 -7.99
N THR A 68 15.74 -7.48 -8.40
CA THR A 68 14.65 -6.91 -7.62
C THR A 68 13.45 -6.64 -8.53
N VAL A 69 12.25 -7.05 -8.14
CA VAL A 69 11.00 -6.73 -8.83
C VAL A 69 10.14 -5.79 -7.98
N ILE A 70 9.48 -4.83 -8.61
CA ILE A 70 8.46 -4.00 -7.96
C ILE A 70 7.11 -4.57 -8.35
N PHE A 71 6.23 -4.74 -7.35
CA PHE A 71 4.87 -5.19 -7.56
C PHE A 71 3.93 -4.22 -6.83
N SER A 72 3.13 -3.45 -7.57
CA SER A 72 2.17 -2.53 -6.95
C SER A 72 0.89 -3.26 -6.59
N LEU A 73 0.30 -2.92 -5.45
CA LEU A 73 -1.08 -3.31 -5.13
C LEU A 73 -2.05 -2.80 -6.20
N ASP A 74 -1.78 -1.62 -6.78
CA ASP A 74 -2.63 -1.05 -7.83
C ASP A 74 -2.60 -1.88 -9.13
N ASP A 75 -1.55 -2.70 -9.36
CA ASP A 75 -1.46 -3.55 -10.55
C ASP A 75 -2.45 -4.73 -10.51
N ILE A 76 -2.97 -5.04 -9.33
CA ILE A 76 -4.00 -6.06 -9.12
C ILE A 76 -5.36 -5.46 -8.80
N TYR A 77 -5.67 -4.23 -9.22
CA TYR A 77 -7.07 -3.80 -9.26
C TYR A 77 -7.94 -4.84 -10.03
N LEU A 78 -9.21 -4.91 -9.64
CA LEU A 78 -10.22 -5.63 -10.41
C LEU A 78 -10.22 -5.16 -11.86
N THR A 79 -10.59 -6.04 -12.80
CA THR A 79 -10.83 -5.61 -14.18
C THR A 79 -11.94 -4.56 -14.21
N HIS A 80 -12.02 -3.75 -15.28
CA HIS A 80 -13.09 -2.76 -15.43
C HIS A 80 -14.48 -3.39 -15.30
N ALA A 81 -14.67 -4.56 -15.92
CA ALA A 81 -15.91 -5.33 -15.85
C ALA A 81 -16.24 -5.76 -14.42
N ASP A 82 -15.26 -6.28 -13.67
CA ASP A 82 -15.45 -6.71 -12.29
C ASP A 82 -15.69 -5.53 -11.34
N GLN A 83 -15.02 -4.39 -11.57
CA GLN A 83 -15.25 -3.15 -10.82
C GLN A 83 -16.68 -2.61 -11.06
N LEU A 84 -17.19 -2.67 -12.29
CA LEU A 84 -18.59 -2.31 -12.58
C LEU A 84 -19.57 -3.27 -11.89
N ALA A 85 -19.27 -4.57 -11.86
CA ALA A 85 -20.09 -5.56 -11.16
C ALA A 85 -20.09 -5.34 -9.64
N LEU A 86 -18.95 -4.98 -9.06
CA LEU A 86 -18.82 -4.62 -7.64
C LEU A 86 -19.65 -3.37 -7.31
N ALA A 87 -19.50 -2.30 -8.10
CA ALA A 87 -20.28 -1.08 -7.91
C ALA A 87 -21.79 -1.33 -8.01
N LYS A 88 -22.21 -2.14 -9.00
CA LYS A 88 -23.62 -2.53 -9.20
C LYS A 88 -24.19 -3.35 -8.04
N SER A 89 -23.38 -4.19 -7.39
CA SER A 89 -23.83 -4.97 -6.22
C SER A 89 -23.91 -4.15 -4.94
N HIS A 90 -23.26 -2.98 -4.89
CA HIS A 90 -23.26 -2.05 -3.75
C HIS A 90 -23.61 -0.62 -4.18
N PRO A 91 -24.80 -0.37 -4.76
CA PRO A 91 -25.12 0.90 -5.42
C PRO A 91 -25.13 2.10 -4.47
N ASN A 92 -25.29 1.86 -3.17
CA ASN A 92 -25.35 2.91 -2.14
C ASN A 92 -24.03 3.08 -1.36
N ASN A 93 -23.02 2.24 -1.59
CA ASN A 93 -21.75 2.34 -0.89
C ASN A 93 -20.79 3.23 -1.71
N PRO A 94 -20.55 4.48 -1.30
CA PRO A 94 -19.72 5.41 -2.08
C PRO A 94 -18.26 4.96 -2.18
N LEU A 95 -17.79 4.09 -1.28
CA LEU A 95 -16.40 3.62 -1.21
C LEU A 95 -16.07 2.56 -2.28
N LEU A 96 -17.09 1.96 -2.90
CA LEU A 96 -16.94 0.86 -3.87
C LEU A 96 -17.31 1.24 -5.31
N GLN A 97 -17.64 2.51 -5.57
CA GLN A 97 -18.06 2.95 -6.90
C GLN A 97 -16.90 3.01 -7.90
N HIS A 98 -15.67 3.12 -7.41
CA HIS A 98 -14.46 3.20 -8.21
C HIS A 98 -13.34 2.40 -7.56
N ARG A 99 -12.32 2.06 -8.35
CA ARG A 99 -11.10 1.42 -7.86
C ARG A 99 -10.43 2.28 -6.78
N GLY A 100 -9.90 1.65 -5.74
CA GLY A 100 -9.09 2.32 -4.73
C GLY A 100 -9.11 1.63 -3.38
N GLN A 101 -10.30 1.49 -2.80
CA GLN A 101 -10.49 0.95 -1.47
C GLN A 101 -10.18 -0.55 -1.38
N PRO A 102 -9.80 -1.09 -0.22
CA PRO A 102 -9.88 -2.54 0.01
C PRO A 102 -11.26 -3.06 -0.42
N SER A 103 -11.29 -4.26 -1.03
CA SER A 103 -12.38 -4.83 -1.86
C SER A 103 -12.22 -4.64 -3.37
N THR A 104 -11.50 -3.61 -3.82
CA THR A 104 -11.36 -3.31 -5.27
C THR A 104 -10.17 -3.98 -5.96
N HIS A 105 -9.51 -4.94 -5.30
CA HIS A 105 -8.34 -5.65 -5.83
C HIS A 105 -8.64 -7.15 -6.02
N ASP A 106 -8.09 -7.75 -7.07
CA ASP A 106 -8.08 -9.18 -7.34
C ASP A 106 -7.00 -9.88 -6.49
N LEU A 107 -7.36 -10.16 -5.23
CA LEU A 107 -6.45 -10.78 -4.27
C LEU A 107 -6.09 -12.22 -4.65
N ARG A 108 -6.92 -12.90 -5.45
CA ARG A 108 -6.57 -14.23 -5.97
C ARG A 108 -5.40 -14.14 -6.93
N LEU A 109 -5.39 -13.13 -7.81
CA LEU A 109 -4.24 -12.83 -8.67
C LEU A 109 -3.01 -12.47 -7.84
N GLY A 110 -3.15 -11.57 -6.86
CA GLY A 110 -2.04 -11.18 -5.98
C GLY A 110 -1.39 -12.38 -5.26
N LYS A 111 -2.21 -13.28 -4.69
CA LYS A 111 -1.73 -14.49 -4.00
C LYS A 111 -0.97 -15.42 -4.94
N ARG A 112 -1.48 -15.65 -6.16
CA ARG A 112 -0.79 -16.45 -7.18
C ARG A 112 0.58 -15.87 -7.57
N VAL A 113 0.69 -14.55 -7.70
CA VAL A 113 1.96 -13.87 -8.00
C VAL A 113 2.96 -14.07 -6.86
N PHE A 114 2.53 -13.85 -5.61
CA PHE A 114 3.36 -14.07 -4.43
C PHE A 114 3.84 -15.53 -4.32
N GLU A 115 2.93 -16.49 -4.47
CA GLU A 115 3.25 -17.92 -4.43
C GLU A 115 4.22 -18.34 -5.54
N SER A 116 4.04 -17.80 -6.75
CA SER A 116 4.92 -18.08 -7.89
C SER A 116 6.32 -17.49 -7.70
N LEU A 117 6.43 -16.23 -7.24
CA LEU A 117 7.71 -15.61 -6.90
C LEU A 117 8.41 -16.32 -5.75
N ARG A 118 7.67 -16.71 -4.71
CA ARG A 118 8.20 -17.44 -3.55
C ARG A 118 8.78 -18.80 -3.95
N ALA A 119 8.19 -19.44 -4.94
CA ALA A 119 8.66 -20.70 -5.51
C ALA A 119 9.73 -20.53 -6.60
N ASN A 120 10.27 -19.32 -6.79
CA ASN A 120 11.26 -19.00 -7.83
C ASN A 120 10.83 -19.39 -9.26
N ARG A 121 9.51 -19.46 -9.53
CA ARG A 121 8.97 -19.85 -10.84
C ARG A 121 8.91 -18.65 -11.79
N PRO A 122 8.94 -18.88 -13.12
CA PRO A 122 8.58 -17.87 -14.10
C PRO A 122 7.24 -17.23 -13.72
N THR A 123 7.23 -15.91 -13.58
CA THR A 123 6.06 -15.19 -13.05
C THR A 123 5.79 -13.96 -13.89
N ALA A 124 4.60 -13.89 -14.47
CA ALA A 124 4.09 -12.68 -15.13
C ALA A 124 3.64 -11.68 -14.06
N ILE A 125 4.19 -10.46 -14.09
CA ILE A 125 3.86 -9.40 -13.15
C ILE A 125 2.69 -8.58 -13.71
N PRO A 126 1.54 -8.55 -13.03
CA PRO A 126 0.37 -7.79 -13.50
C PRO A 126 0.69 -6.32 -13.74
N GLN A 127 -0.06 -5.71 -14.65
CA GLN A 127 -0.02 -4.28 -14.91
C GLN A 127 -1.44 -3.73 -15.04
N TYR A 128 -1.66 -2.51 -14.55
CA TYR A 128 -2.95 -1.85 -14.62
C TYR A 128 -2.86 -0.50 -15.34
N ASP A 129 -3.64 -0.32 -16.41
CA ASP A 129 -3.74 0.96 -17.10
C ASP A 129 -4.83 1.82 -16.45
N LYS A 130 -4.40 2.76 -15.60
CA LYS A 130 -5.29 3.72 -14.94
C LYS A 130 -5.97 4.71 -15.90
N SER A 131 -5.50 4.82 -17.14
CA SER A 131 -6.03 5.75 -18.15
C SER A 131 -7.10 5.14 -19.05
N ALA A 132 -7.17 3.80 -19.13
CA ALA A 132 -8.20 3.09 -19.86
C ALA A 132 -9.62 3.49 -19.41
N PHE A 133 -10.62 3.28 -20.28
CA PHE A 133 -12.03 3.63 -20.00
C PHE A 133 -12.23 5.05 -19.44
N ALA A 134 -11.62 6.03 -20.11
CA ALA A 134 -11.67 7.45 -19.71
C ALA A 134 -11.22 7.69 -18.26
N GLY A 135 -10.16 7.00 -17.83
CA GLY A 135 -9.59 7.14 -16.49
C GLY A 135 -10.22 6.24 -15.41
N GLN A 136 -11.24 5.45 -15.76
CA GLN A 136 -11.79 4.41 -14.85
C GLN A 136 -10.82 3.22 -14.69
N GLY A 137 -9.95 3.03 -15.69
CA GLY A 137 -8.86 2.09 -15.73
C GLY A 137 -9.30 0.65 -16.01
N ASP A 138 -8.35 -0.17 -16.47
CA ASP A 138 -8.53 -1.61 -16.65
C ASP A 138 -7.17 -2.33 -16.59
N ARG A 139 -7.23 -3.65 -16.39
CA ARG A 139 -6.05 -4.50 -16.39
C ARG A 139 -5.46 -4.58 -17.80
N VAL A 140 -4.14 -4.43 -17.89
CA VAL A 140 -3.41 -4.64 -19.14
C VAL A 140 -3.54 -6.13 -19.53
N PRO A 141 -3.70 -6.48 -20.82
CA PRO A 141 -3.74 -7.88 -21.24
C PRO A 141 -2.52 -8.68 -20.78
N GLU A 142 -2.74 -9.90 -20.28
CA GLU A 142 -1.69 -10.75 -19.68
C GLU A 142 -0.50 -11.00 -20.61
N ALA A 143 -0.73 -11.08 -21.93
CA ALA A 143 0.32 -11.24 -22.93
C ALA A 143 1.33 -10.07 -22.98
N GLN A 144 1.03 -8.93 -22.37
CA GLN A 144 1.91 -7.76 -22.30
C GLN A 144 2.63 -7.63 -20.95
N TRP A 145 2.34 -8.53 -19.99
CA TRP A 145 2.98 -8.49 -18.69
C TRP A 145 4.45 -8.91 -18.78
N GLU A 146 5.30 -8.22 -18.03
CA GLU A 146 6.71 -8.62 -17.90
C GLU A 146 6.78 -9.96 -17.16
N VAL A 147 7.52 -10.92 -17.72
CA VAL A 147 7.75 -12.22 -17.09
C VAL A 147 9.15 -12.23 -16.47
N VAL A 148 9.22 -12.39 -15.15
CA VAL A 148 10.47 -12.53 -14.39
C VAL A 148 10.76 -14.00 -14.09
N ASN A 149 11.98 -14.33 -13.66
CA ASN A 149 12.43 -15.70 -13.37
C ASN A 149 12.30 -16.65 -14.57
N THR A 150 12.46 -16.15 -15.80
CA THR A 150 12.56 -17.00 -16.99
C THR A 150 13.90 -17.72 -17.04
N GLU A 151 13.97 -18.81 -17.81
CA GLU A 151 15.22 -19.54 -18.03
C GLU A 151 16.32 -18.58 -18.54
N GLY A 152 17.51 -18.65 -17.94
CA GLY A 152 18.65 -17.77 -18.27
C GLY A 152 18.61 -16.36 -17.67
N SER A 153 17.55 -15.97 -16.97
CA SER A 153 17.48 -14.70 -16.22
C SER A 153 17.97 -14.84 -14.78
N GLU A 154 18.43 -13.74 -14.18
CA GLU A 154 18.73 -13.72 -12.75
C GLU A 154 17.46 -13.90 -11.92
N THR A 155 17.45 -14.91 -11.05
CA THR A 155 16.34 -15.13 -10.11
C THR A 155 16.15 -13.92 -9.21
N ILE A 156 14.91 -13.42 -9.13
CA ILE A 156 14.53 -12.34 -8.22
C ILE A 156 14.94 -12.69 -6.79
N LYS A 157 15.65 -11.78 -6.13
CA LYS A 157 16.08 -11.91 -4.73
C LYS A 157 15.29 -11.00 -3.78
N VAL A 158 14.72 -9.92 -4.30
CA VAL A 158 13.88 -8.99 -3.52
C VAL A 158 12.60 -8.65 -4.29
N VAL A 159 11.47 -8.74 -3.62
CA VAL A 159 10.17 -8.24 -4.10
C VAL A 159 9.82 -7.01 -3.27
N ILE A 160 9.63 -5.87 -3.93
CA ILE A 160 9.09 -4.66 -3.29
C ILE A 160 7.59 -4.60 -3.60
N PHE A 161 6.77 -4.94 -2.61
CA PHE A 161 5.32 -4.84 -2.70
C PHE A 161 4.84 -3.52 -2.10
N GLU A 162 4.32 -2.62 -2.92
CA GLU A 162 3.96 -1.26 -2.49
C GLU A 162 2.48 -0.94 -2.68
N GLY A 163 1.92 -0.13 -1.78
CA GLY A 163 0.56 0.36 -1.94
C GLY A 163 0.10 1.18 -0.74
N TRP A 164 -0.91 2.03 -0.95
CA TRP A 164 -1.35 2.99 0.06
C TRP A 164 -2.02 2.35 1.28
N CYS A 165 -2.61 1.15 1.11
CA CYS A 165 -3.22 0.36 2.18
C CYS A 165 -2.49 -0.97 2.46
N VAL A 166 -1.29 -1.17 1.90
CA VAL A 166 -0.47 -2.36 2.22
C VAL A 166 -0.19 -2.38 3.73
N GLY A 167 -0.49 -3.50 4.38
CA GLY A 167 -0.33 -3.64 5.83
C GLY A 167 -1.47 -3.08 6.68
N PHE A 168 -2.53 -2.51 6.10
CA PHE A 168 -3.76 -2.30 6.85
C PHE A 168 -4.33 -3.65 7.29
N ARG A 169 -4.78 -3.72 8.54
CA ARG A 169 -5.37 -4.91 9.16
C ARG A 169 -6.84 -4.65 9.49
N PRO A 170 -7.70 -5.67 9.39
CA PRO A 170 -9.09 -5.55 9.84
C PRO A 170 -9.12 -5.23 11.34
N LEU A 171 -10.17 -4.52 11.74
CA LEU A 171 -10.52 -4.26 13.13
C LEU A 171 -11.58 -5.25 13.59
N ASP A 172 -11.64 -5.50 14.90
CA ASP A 172 -12.80 -6.14 15.51
C ASP A 172 -14.05 -5.30 15.28
N ASP A 173 -15.19 -5.96 15.07
CA ASP A 173 -16.45 -5.29 14.72
C ASP A 173 -16.89 -4.26 15.77
N ASP A 174 -16.63 -4.54 17.04
CA ASP A 174 -16.91 -3.60 18.15
C ASP A 174 -15.99 -2.38 18.10
N VAL A 175 -14.70 -2.57 17.80
CA VAL A 175 -13.73 -1.46 17.66
C VAL A 175 -14.05 -0.60 16.44
N LEU A 176 -14.43 -1.22 15.32
CA LEU A 176 -14.89 -0.54 14.12
C LEU A 176 -16.12 0.32 14.42
N ARG A 177 -17.13 -0.27 15.07
CA ARG A 177 -18.37 0.42 15.46
C ARG A 177 -18.10 1.58 16.41
N GLN A 178 -17.24 1.39 17.42
CA GLN A 178 -16.86 2.45 18.36
C GLN A 178 -16.20 3.63 17.64
N LYS A 179 -15.22 3.36 16.76
CA LYS A 179 -14.55 4.41 15.96
C LYS A 179 -15.53 5.15 15.05
N TRP A 180 -16.44 4.42 14.39
CA TRP A 180 -17.46 5.02 13.54
C TRP A 180 -18.45 5.89 14.33
N ASN A 181 -18.96 5.40 15.47
CA ASN A 181 -19.85 6.17 16.35
C ASN A 181 -19.19 7.48 16.81
N ALA A 182 -17.92 7.41 17.25
CA ALA A 182 -17.18 8.59 17.68
C ALA A 182 -17.04 9.63 16.55
N ALA A 183 -16.77 9.19 15.31
CA ALA A 183 -16.68 10.08 14.16
C ALA A 183 -18.04 10.72 13.79
N VAL A 184 -19.14 9.96 13.91
CA VAL A 184 -20.50 10.48 13.69
C VAL A 184 -20.89 11.50 14.75
N GLU A 185 -20.60 11.21 16.02
CA GLU A 185 -20.84 12.13 17.14
C GLU A 185 -20.04 13.43 16.98
N GLN A 186 -18.74 13.32 16.65
CA GLN A 186 -17.89 14.48 16.40
C GLN A 186 -18.44 15.32 15.24
N LYS A 187 -18.89 14.68 14.15
CA LYS A 187 -19.53 15.39 13.04
C LYS A 187 -20.76 16.17 13.46
N VAL A 188 -21.63 15.58 14.28
CA VAL A 188 -22.84 16.25 14.78
C VAL A 188 -22.46 17.43 15.68
N GLN A 189 -21.49 17.25 16.57
CA GLN A 189 -21.06 18.29 17.50
C GLN A 189 -20.34 19.46 16.81
N SER A 190 -19.47 19.17 15.85
CA SER A 190 -18.66 20.19 15.16
C SER A 190 -19.35 20.81 13.95
N GLY A 191 -20.44 20.21 13.42
CA GLY A 191 -21.15 20.71 12.25
C GLY A 191 -20.22 20.90 11.05
N SER A 192 -20.16 22.13 10.51
CA SER A 192 -19.25 22.48 9.41
C SER A 192 -17.77 22.46 9.78
N GLY A 193 -17.43 22.39 11.07
CA GLY A 193 -16.05 22.29 11.58
C GLY A 193 -15.51 20.86 11.65
N TYR A 194 -16.30 19.84 11.32
CA TYR A 194 -15.82 18.46 11.27
C TYR A 194 -14.86 18.27 10.09
N ASP A 195 -13.62 17.93 10.40
CA ASP A 195 -12.56 17.77 9.42
C ASP A 195 -12.45 16.33 8.89
N GLY A 196 -12.97 15.32 9.58
CA GLY A 196 -12.93 13.89 9.17
C GLY A 196 -13.86 13.52 8.00
N ARG A 197 -13.76 12.26 7.53
CA ARG A 197 -14.62 11.71 6.47
C ARG A 197 -15.44 10.50 6.88
N LEU A 198 -14.99 9.77 7.90
CA LEU A 198 -15.68 8.59 8.43
C LEU A 198 -17.12 8.89 8.87
N GLY A 199 -17.39 10.05 9.47
CA GLY A 199 -18.75 10.45 9.88
C GLY A 199 -19.72 10.74 8.72
N TYR A 200 -19.25 10.76 7.47
CA TYR A 200 -20.10 10.95 6.28
C TYR A 200 -20.51 9.64 5.60
N VAL A 201 -19.91 8.51 5.96
CA VAL A 201 -20.26 7.19 5.41
C VAL A 201 -21.03 6.37 6.44
N LYS A 202 -21.79 5.38 5.98
CA LYS A 202 -22.53 4.50 6.90
C LYS A 202 -21.60 3.44 7.49
N LEU A 203 -22.01 2.87 8.62
CA LEU A 203 -21.27 1.76 9.21
C LEU A 203 -21.18 0.57 8.25
N GLU A 204 -22.28 0.22 7.57
CA GLU A 204 -22.32 -0.85 6.56
C GLU A 204 -21.30 -0.64 5.43
N ASP A 205 -21.04 0.62 5.06
CA ASP A 205 -20.10 0.94 3.99
C ASP A 205 -18.67 0.55 4.37
N VAL A 206 -18.27 0.89 5.60
CA VAL A 206 -16.91 0.61 6.12
C VAL A 206 -16.76 -0.81 6.64
N GLN A 207 -17.85 -1.49 7.03
CA GLN A 207 -17.83 -2.92 7.35
C GLN A 207 -17.38 -3.76 6.15
N VAL A 208 -17.89 -3.46 4.94
CA VAL A 208 -17.44 -4.16 3.73
C VAL A 208 -15.94 -3.96 3.48
N ILE A 209 -15.41 -2.76 3.72
CA ILE A 209 -13.97 -2.47 3.58
C ILE A 209 -13.17 -3.24 4.63
N ASN A 210 -13.64 -3.26 5.88
CA ASN A 210 -13.01 -3.97 6.99
C ASN A 210 -12.97 -5.48 6.74
N ASP A 211 -14.07 -6.07 6.30
CA ASP A 211 -14.14 -7.50 6.00
C ASP A 211 -13.26 -7.87 4.82
N ALA A 212 -13.22 -7.03 3.78
CA ALA A 212 -12.32 -7.25 2.67
C ALA A 212 -10.85 -7.31 3.10
N LEU A 213 -10.42 -6.49 4.08
CA LEU A 213 -9.04 -6.51 4.60
C LEU A 213 -8.62 -7.87 5.17
N ARG A 214 -9.55 -8.70 5.67
CA ARG A 214 -9.24 -10.07 6.12
C ARG A 214 -8.61 -10.91 5.01
N GLU A 215 -8.98 -10.68 3.76
CA GLU A 215 -8.36 -11.39 2.64
C GLU A 215 -6.97 -10.85 2.26
N TYR A 216 -6.70 -9.56 2.55
CA TYR A 216 -5.40 -8.89 2.32
C TYR A 216 -4.34 -9.41 3.30
N ASP A 217 -4.74 -9.96 4.45
CA ASP A 217 -3.84 -10.62 5.39
C ASP A 217 -3.06 -11.75 4.70
N GLY A 218 -3.67 -12.46 3.74
CA GLY A 218 -2.99 -13.48 2.95
C GLY A 218 -1.85 -12.96 2.06
N LEU A 219 -1.74 -11.64 1.82
CA LEU A 219 -0.57 -11.00 1.22
C LEU A 219 0.34 -10.38 2.28
N THR A 220 -0.25 -9.73 3.28
CA THR A 220 0.50 -9.02 4.33
C THR A 220 1.32 -9.98 5.20
N ASP A 221 0.80 -11.15 5.52
CA ASP A 221 1.48 -12.18 6.33
C ASP A 221 2.68 -12.80 5.61
N GLN A 222 2.76 -12.61 4.30
CA GLN A 222 3.88 -13.09 3.48
C GLN A 222 5.07 -12.12 3.47
N LEU A 223 4.92 -10.91 4.01
CA LEU A 223 5.97 -9.90 4.03
C LEU A 223 7.03 -10.23 5.10
N ASP A 224 8.30 -10.11 4.74
CA ASP A 224 9.41 -10.29 5.68
C ASP A 224 9.62 -9.04 6.54
N THR A 225 9.37 -7.86 5.97
CA THR A 225 9.50 -6.56 6.64
C THR A 225 8.54 -5.53 6.02
N LEU A 226 8.25 -4.45 6.74
CA LEU A 226 7.44 -3.33 6.25
C LEU A 226 8.15 -1.99 6.47
N ILE A 227 8.14 -1.11 5.46
CA ILE A 227 8.46 0.30 5.61
C ILE A 227 7.17 1.12 5.48
N HIS A 228 6.87 1.96 6.47
CA HIS A 228 5.68 2.82 6.51
C HIS A 228 6.10 4.29 6.50
N ILE A 229 5.75 5.01 5.43
CA ILE A 229 5.85 6.47 5.36
C ILE A 229 4.57 7.08 5.96
N ASP A 230 4.64 7.43 7.23
CA ASP A 230 3.53 7.99 7.99
C ASP A 230 3.56 9.53 7.95
N ALA A 231 2.39 10.16 7.86
CA ALA A 231 2.27 11.60 7.94
C ALA A 231 2.06 12.04 9.39
N GLN A 232 2.75 13.09 9.85
CA GLN A 232 2.45 13.74 11.14
C GLN A 232 0.96 14.10 11.25
N ASN A 233 0.38 14.53 10.14
CA ASN A 233 -1.06 14.68 9.99
C ASN A 233 -1.50 14.07 8.65
N THR A 234 -2.39 13.08 8.71
CA THR A 234 -2.90 12.39 7.51
C THR A 234 -3.64 13.35 6.57
N ARG A 235 -4.12 14.52 7.04
CA ARG A 235 -4.73 15.56 6.21
C ARG A 235 -3.80 16.12 5.13
N PHE A 236 -2.48 16.02 5.30
CA PHE A 236 -1.52 16.46 4.27
C PHE A 236 -1.73 15.74 2.93
N VAL A 237 -2.40 14.59 2.93
CA VAL A 237 -2.80 13.86 1.71
C VAL A 237 -3.60 14.72 0.73
N TYR A 238 -4.43 15.67 1.20
CA TYR A 238 -5.14 16.58 0.29
C TYR A 238 -4.16 17.47 -0.45
N ASP A 239 -3.32 18.20 0.28
CA ASP A 239 -2.34 19.12 -0.30
C ASP A 239 -1.38 18.37 -1.23
N TRP A 240 -0.89 17.21 -0.81
CA TRP A 240 0.00 16.38 -1.62
C TRP A 240 -0.66 15.87 -2.88
N ARG A 241 -1.94 15.47 -2.82
CA ARG A 241 -2.67 15.02 -4.00
C ARG A 241 -2.95 16.19 -4.95
N GLN A 242 -3.25 17.38 -4.41
CA GLN A 242 -3.42 18.60 -5.20
C GLN A 242 -2.12 18.99 -5.91
N GLU A 243 -0.97 18.95 -5.23
CA GLU A 243 0.34 19.19 -5.84
C GLU A 243 0.64 18.19 -6.97
N GLN A 244 0.34 16.92 -6.75
CA GLN A 244 0.48 15.88 -7.78
C GLN A 244 -0.41 16.17 -8.99
N GLU A 245 -1.67 16.54 -8.77
CA GLU A 245 -2.62 16.81 -9.85
C GLU A 245 -2.23 18.08 -10.63
N ARG A 246 -1.78 19.14 -9.95
CA ARG A 246 -1.26 20.35 -10.61
C ARG A 246 -0.06 20.03 -11.51
N THR A 247 0.85 19.19 -11.02
CA THR A 247 2.01 18.73 -11.81
C THR A 247 1.59 17.93 -13.03
N LEU A 248 0.63 17.01 -12.86
CA LEU A 248 0.07 16.21 -13.97
C LEU A 248 -0.62 17.08 -15.02
N ARG A 249 -1.46 18.04 -14.59
CA ARG A 249 -2.14 18.99 -15.47
C ARG A 249 -1.17 19.87 -16.24
N ALA A 250 -0.10 20.34 -15.59
CA ALA A 250 0.94 21.11 -16.25
C ALA A 250 1.67 20.30 -17.33
N ALA A 251 1.86 18.99 -17.11
CA ALA A 251 2.55 18.11 -18.05
C ALA A 251 1.65 17.61 -19.19
N LYS A 252 0.36 17.32 -18.93
CA LYS A 252 -0.56 16.64 -19.88
C LYS A 252 -1.71 17.52 -20.39
N GLY A 253 -1.86 18.74 -19.86
CA GLY A 253 -2.95 19.67 -20.21
C GLY A 253 -4.34 19.26 -19.70
N THR A 254 -4.49 18.10 -19.08
CA THR A 254 -5.75 17.54 -18.59
C THR A 254 -5.57 16.96 -17.19
N GLY A 255 -6.66 16.92 -16.40
CA GLY A 255 -6.66 16.39 -15.03
C GLY A 255 -7.86 16.91 -14.24
N MET A 256 -7.94 16.51 -12.96
CA MET A 256 -9.01 16.86 -12.04
C MET A 256 -8.97 18.33 -11.61
N THR A 257 -10.15 18.92 -11.36
CA THR A 257 -10.28 20.19 -10.62
C THR A 257 -9.92 19.99 -9.15
N GLU A 258 -9.71 21.08 -8.41
CA GLU A 258 -9.39 20.98 -6.98
C GLU A 258 -10.52 20.29 -6.19
N GLU A 259 -11.78 20.53 -6.54
CA GLU A 259 -12.95 19.89 -5.93
C GLU A 259 -13.04 18.40 -6.29
N GLN A 260 -12.65 18.03 -7.51
CA GLN A 260 -12.57 16.64 -7.92
C GLN A 260 -11.44 15.90 -7.17
N VAL A 261 -10.28 16.54 -6.98
CA VAL A 261 -9.19 15.98 -6.17
C VAL A 261 -9.64 15.78 -4.71
N ASN A 262 -10.30 16.78 -4.12
CA ASN A 262 -10.78 16.66 -2.74
C ASN A 262 -11.78 15.52 -2.61
N ARG A 263 -12.77 15.42 -3.51
CA ARG A 263 -13.71 14.29 -3.52
C ARG A 263 -13.04 12.95 -3.75
N PHE A 264 -12.00 12.89 -4.59
CA PHE A 264 -11.21 11.70 -4.78
C PHE A 264 -10.57 11.27 -3.46
N VAL A 265 -9.86 12.17 -2.77
CA VAL A 265 -9.22 11.90 -1.48
C VAL A 265 -10.24 11.54 -0.40
N ASP A 266 -11.41 12.17 -0.40
CA ASP A 266 -12.51 11.87 0.53
C ASP A 266 -12.92 10.39 0.46
N GLY A 267 -12.85 9.78 -0.73
CA GLY A 267 -13.13 8.37 -0.94
C GLY A 267 -12.15 7.42 -0.26
N TYR A 268 -10.92 7.85 0.03
CA TYR A 268 -9.89 7.03 0.71
C TYR A 268 -9.81 7.32 2.20
N TYR A 269 -10.17 8.54 2.59
CA TYR A 269 -9.86 9.06 3.91
C TYR A 269 -10.47 8.29 5.10
N PRO A 270 -11.71 7.73 5.01
CA PRO A 270 -12.24 6.86 6.07
C PRO A 270 -11.31 5.71 6.44
N SER A 271 -10.58 5.15 5.47
CA SER A 271 -9.63 4.06 5.72
C SER A 271 -8.38 4.54 6.45
N TYR A 272 -7.94 5.78 6.21
CA TYR A 272 -6.86 6.37 7.02
C TYR A 272 -7.31 6.57 8.47
N GLU A 273 -8.54 7.03 8.71
CA GLU A 273 -9.10 7.22 10.06
C GLU A 273 -9.26 5.89 10.82
N LEU A 274 -9.62 4.82 10.11
CA LEU A 274 -9.85 3.51 10.71
C LEU A 274 -8.56 2.73 10.98
N PHE A 275 -7.70 2.57 9.97
CA PHE A 275 -6.69 1.51 9.96
C PHE A 275 -5.26 1.98 10.24
N THR A 276 -4.97 3.28 10.09
CA THR A 276 -3.60 3.80 10.25
C THR A 276 -3.06 3.58 11.67
N GLU A 277 -3.90 3.72 12.70
CA GLU A 277 -3.49 3.51 14.09
C GLU A 277 -3.02 2.07 14.36
N THR A 278 -3.67 1.07 13.74
CA THR A 278 -3.22 -0.32 13.86
C THR A 278 -1.89 -0.51 13.16
N LEU A 279 -1.71 0.07 11.96
CA LEU A 279 -0.44 0.05 11.25
C LEU A 279 0.70 0.71 12.05
N ARG A 280 0.42 1.80 12.77
CA ARG A 280 1.38 2.50 13.63
C ARG A 280 1.89 1.66 14.81
N LYS A 281 1.12 0.66 15.24
CA LYS A 281 1.48 -0.26 16.35
C LYS A 281 2.31 -1.47 15.88
N GLY A 282 2.39 -1.70 14.58
CA GLY A 282 3.13 -2.82 13.99
C GLY A 282 2.22 -3.81 13.27
N VAL A 283 2.42 -3.99 11.97
CA VAL A 283 1.61 -4.90 11.13
C VAL A 283 1.78 -6.38 11.49
N PHE A 284 2.91 -6.73 12.10
CA PHE A 284 3.27 -8.09 12.50
C PHE A 284 2.90 -8.41 13.95
N ALA A 285 2.34 -7.44 14.69
CA ALA A 285 1.94 -7.60 16.08
C ALA A 285 0.62 -8.38 16.25
N SER A 286 -0.01 -8.84 15.16
CA SER A 286 -1.32 -9.52 15.18
C SER A 286 -1.27 -10.86 15.93
N GLU A 287 -2.32 -11.15 16.70
CA GLU A 287 -2.51 -12.39 17.46
C GLU A 287 -2.46 -13.66 16.57
N THR A 288 -2.77 -13.54 15.27
CA THR A 288 -2.71 -14.66 14.31
C THR A 288 -1.29 -15.18 14.05
N ILE A 289 -0.26 -14.32 14.19
CA ILE A 289 1.17 -14.70 14.06
C ILE A 289 1.70 -15.24 15.40
N ALA A 290 1.03 -14.89 16.51
CA ALA A 290 1.41 -15.22 17.88
C ALA A 290 1.15 -16.68 18.29
N THR A 291 0.54 -17.51 17.44
CA THR A 291 0.48 -18.96 17.67
C THR A 291 1.84 -19.64 17.48
N SER A 292 2.81 -18.95 16.85
CA SER A 292 4.23 -19.26 17.05
C SER A 292 4.72 -18.47 18.27
N LYS A 293 5.22 -19.17 19.30
CA LYS A 293 5.77 -18.59 20.55
C LYS A 293 7.08 -17.82 20.30
N SER A 294 7.08 -16.87 19.37
CA SER A 294 8.27 -16.15 18.94
C SER A 294 7.99 -14.66 19.00
N SER A 295 8.63 -13.99 19.97
CA SER A 295 8.79 -12.54 20.02
C SER A 295 9.75 -12.02 18.91
N ASP A 296 9.68 -12.60 17.71
CA ASP A 296 10.58 -12.33 16.57
C ASP A 296 9.91 -11.43 15.52
N TRP A 297 8.79 -10.79 15.88
CA TRP A 297 8.15 -9.82 15.00
C TRP A 297 8.70 -8.41 15.20
N GLN A 298 9.21 -8.10 16.40
CA GLN A 298 9.79 -6.80 16.74
C GLN A 298 10.98 -6.49 15.83
N GLY A 299 11.07 -5.24 15.40
CA GLY A 299 12.10 -4.74 14.52
C GLY A 299 11.93 -5.12 13.04
N ARG A 300 10.79 -5.72 12.66
CA ARG A 300 10.43 -5.99 11.25
C ARG A 300 9.63 -4.85 10.62
N GLN A 301 9.39 -3.75 11.32
CA GLN A 301 8.76 -2.59 10.71
C GLN A 301 9.57 -1.31 10.98
N LEU A 302 9.73 -0.49 9.94
CA LEU A 302 10.29 0.85 10.05
C LEU A 302 9.20 1.86 9.73
N ARG A 303 8.91 2.77 10.66
CA ARG A 303 7.99 3.89 10.47
C ARG A 303 8.77 5.20 10.37
N LEU A 304 8.60 5.89 9.25
CA LEU A 304 9.14 7.21 9.01
C LEU A 304 8.01 8.23 9.12
N VAL A 305 8.05 9.08 10.14
CA VAL A 305 7.06 10.15 10.32
C VAL A 305 7.52 11.38 9.55
N VAL A 306 6.71 11.88 8.62
CA VAL A 306 7.07 13.02 7.75
C VAL A 306 6.19 14.24 7.99
N ASP A 307 6.79 15.42 7.86
CA ASP A 307 6.08 16.71 7.91
C ASP A 307 5.32 17.01 6.61
N LYS A 308 4.62 18.15 6.55
CA LYS A 308 3.90 18.61 5.34
C LYS A 308 4.77 18.77 4.10
N ASN A 309 6.08 18.95 4.26
CA ASN A 309 7.05 19.07 3.17
C ASN A 309 7.65 17.72 2.80
N ARG A 310 7.10 16.61 3.34
CA ARG A 310 7.56 15.23 3.17
C ARG A 310 8.95 14.99 3.74
N ARG A 311 9.43 15.82 4.67
CA ARG A 311 10.72 15.65 5.35
C ARG A 311 10.58 14.74 6.56
N VAL A 312 11.49 13.79 6.72
CA VAL A 312 11.53 12.88 7.88
C VAL A 312 11.75 13.68 9.16
N GLN A 313 10.86 13.51 10.12
CA GLN A 313 10.91 14.12 11.45
C GLN A 313 11.28 13.09 12.52
N GLU A 314 10.76 11.87 12.38
CA GLU A 314 11.03 10.78 13.31
C GLU A 314 11.21 9.46 12.56
N VAL A 315 12.06 8.60 13.11
CA VAL A 315 12.35 7.26 12.62
C VAL A 315 12.12 6.30 13.77
N ILE A 316 11.14 5.41 13.64
CA ILE A 316 10.71 4.50 14.68
C ILE A 316 10.84 3.08 14.14
N GLN A 317 11.66 2.26 14.78
CA GLN A 317 11.70 0.83 14.52
C GLN A 317 10.72 0.12 15.46
N ILE A 318 9.78 -0.62 14.87
CA ILE A 318 8.69 -1.36 15.52
C ILE A 318 8.98 -2.85 15.37
#